data_AF-A0A1X7SYE5-F1
#
_entry.id   AF-A0A1X7SYE5-F1
#
_cell.length_a   1.000
_cell.length_b   1.000
_cell.length_c   1.000
_cell.angle_alpha   90.00
_cell.angle_beta   90.00
_cell.angle_gamma   90.00
#
_symmetry.space_group_name_H-M   'P 1'
#
loop_
_entity.id
_entity.type
_entity.pdbx_description
1 polymer ?
#
loop_
_entity_poly.entity_id
_entity_poly.type
_entity_poly.pdbx_seq_one_letter_code
_entity_poly.pdbx_strand_id
1 'polypeptide(L)'
;MDVTNVLSNNIIQSFEEFIRVLFKQENLTVIKIAEESILFRAERVARANFNELTISASAFNIVLNFSTSDNLSSLASIAKVILPKNIKHVTKSENIDVASTLYKKAN
;
A
#
# COMPACT_ATOMS: atom_id res chain seq x y z
N MET A 1 -8.30 -11.60 27.05
CA MET A 1 -7.89 -11.02 25.75
C MET A 1 -8.15 -9.54 25.84
N ASP A 2 -7.17 -8.69 25.55
CA ASP A 2 -7.32 -7.22 25.66
C ASP A 2 -8.33 -6.73 24.60
N VAL A 3 -9.38 -6.04 25.05
CA VAL A 3 -10.47 -5.52 24.21
C VAL A 3 -9.91 -4.60 23.12
N THR A 4 -8.83 -3.88 23.40
CA THR A 4 -8.15 -2.98 22.46
C THR A 4 -7.52 -3.73 21.29
N ASN A 5 -6.94 -4.90 21.55
CA ASN A 5 -6.35 -5.75 20.50
C ASN A 5 -7.44 -6.36 19.60
N VAL A 6 -8.58 -6.75 20.17
CA VAL A 6 -9.72 -7.28 19.40
C VAL A 6 -10.28 -6.21 18.47
N LEU A 7 -10.47 -4.99 18.96
CA LEU A 7 -10.96 -3.86 18.15
C LEU A 7 -9.98 -3.49 17.03
N SER A 8 -8.68 -3.46 17.31
CA SER A 8 -7.64 -3.15 16.32
C SER A 8 -7.60 -4.19 15.20
N ASN A 9 -7.70 -5.48 15.55
CA ASN A 9 -7.74 -6.56 14.56
C ASN A 9 -8.98 -6.47 13.66
N ASN A 10 -10.15 -6.14 14.23
CA ASN A 10 -11.38 -5.97 13.46
C ASN A 10 -11.29 -4.80 12.46
N ILE A 11 -10.60 -3.71 12.82
CA ILE A 11 -10.36 -2.58 11.93
C ILE A 11 -9.47 -3.00 10.74
N ILE A 12 -8.36 -3.70 11.00
CA ILE A 12 -7.45 -4.19 9.95
C ILE A 12 -8.20 -5.13 8.99
N GLN A 13 -8.94 -6.10 9.53
CA GLN A 13 -9.70 -7.06 8.72
C GLN A 13 -10.79 -6.37 7.87
N SER A 14 -11.52 -5.41 8.44
CA SER A 14 -12.52 -4.64 7.69
C SER A 14 -11.89 -3.86 6.53
N PHE A 15 -10.70 -3.32 6.75
CA PHE A 15 -9.95 -2.60 5.72
C PHE A 15 -9.43 -3.54 4.62
N GLU A 16 -8.97 -4.73 4.97
CA GLU A 16 -8.57 -5.76 4.00
C GLU A 16 -9.75 -6.23 3.13
N GLU A 17 -10.94 -6.40 3.72
CA GLU A 17 -12.15 -6.73 2.96
C GLU A 17 -12.56 -5.58 2.03
N PHE A 18 -12.44 -4.32 2.47
CA PHE A 18 -12.65 -3.16 1.60
C PHE A 18 -11.70 -3.17 0.40
N ILE A 19 -10.41 -3.47 0.61
CA ILE A 19 -9.41 -3.60 -0.46
C ILE A 19 -9.80 -4.72 -1.45
N ARG A 20 -10.30 -5.85 -0.95
CA ARG A 20 -10.78 -6.94 -1.82
C ARG A 20 -11.95 -6.50 -2.70
N VAL A 21 -12.90 -5.75 -2.14
CA VAL A 21 -14.02 -5.18 -2.91
C VAL A 21 -13.50 -4.18 -3.93
N LEU A 22 -12.54 -3.34 -3.55
CA LEU A 22 -11.93 -2.35 -4.43
C LEU A 22 -11.32 -3.00 -5.69
N PHE A 23 -10.58 -4.10 -5.54
CA PHE A 23 -9.95 -4.80 -6.66
C PHE A 23 -10.95 -5.58 -7.55
N LYS A 24 -12.22 -5.75 -7.14
CA LYS A 24 -13.25 -6.29 -8.04
C LYS A 24 -13.68 -5.29 -9.12
N GLN A 25 -13.31 -4.02 -8.99
CA GLN A 25 -13.58 -3.04 -10.04
C GLN A 25 -12.67 -3.31 -11.24
N GLU A 26 -13.25 -3.36 -12.45
CA GLU A 26 -12.49 -3.63 -13.68
C GLU A 26 -11.49 -2.51 -13.99
N ASN A 27 -11.90 -1.25 -13.77
CA ASN A 27 -11.14 -0.05 -14.13
C ASN A 27 -10.54 0.65 -12.91
N LEU A 28 -9.84 -0.10 -12.06
CA LEU A 28 -9.20 0.49 -10.89
C LEU A 28 -8.12 1.51 -11.31
N THR A 29 -8.34 2.77 -10.97
CA THR A 29 -7.32 3.82 -11.03
C THR A 29 -6.42 3.75 -9.80
N VAL A 30 -5.19 4.27 -9.91
CA VAL A 30 -4.28 4.32 -8.75
C VAL A 30 -4.92 5.17 -7.64
N ILE A 31 -5.19 4.56 -6.49
CA ILE A 31 -5.72 5.23 -5.31
C ILE A 31 -4.58 5.59 -4.38
N LYS A 32 -4.59 6.82 -3.87
CA LYS A 32 -3.67 7.31 -2.85
C LYS A 32 -4.48 8.08 -1.82
N ILE A 33 -4.40 7.65 -0.56
CA ILE A 33 -5.02 8.29 0.60
C ILE A 33 -3.88 8.64 1.56
N ALA A 34 -3.83 9.90 1.97
CA ALA A 34 -2.84 10.43 2.89
C ALA A 34 -3.56 11.18 4.01
N GLU A 35 -3.72 10.52 5.14
CA GLU A 35 -4.32 11.05 6.36
C GLU A 35 -3.27 11.11 7.47
N GLU A 36 -3.58 11.79 8.59
CA GLU A 36 -2.61 11.98 9.68
C GLU A 36 -2.08 10.66 10.28
N SER A 37 -2.94 9.64 10.37
CA SER A 37 -2.64 8.37 11.03
C SER A 37 -2.49 7.19 10.06
N ILE A 38 -2.83 7.38 8.79
CA ILE A 38 -2.81 6.32 7.79
C ILE A 38 -2.38 6.86 6.42
N LEU A 39 -1.50 6.12 5.78
CA LEU A 39 -1.14 6.33 4.39
C LEU A 39 -1.48 5.04 3.62
N PHE A 40 -2.38 5.14 2.66
CA PHE A 40 -2.86 4.00 1.86
C PHE A 40 -2.68 4.23 0.36
N ARG A 41 -2.28 3.18 -0.34
CA ARG A 41 -2.18 3.17 -1.79
C ARG A 41 -2.64 1.83 -2.33
N ALA A 42 -3.40 1.87 -3.41
CA ALA A 42 -3.76 0.71 -4.19
C ALA A 42 -3.55 0.98 -5.67
N GLU A 43 -3.04 0.00 -6.40
CA GLU A 43 -2.88 0.05 -7.84
C GLU A 43 -3.03 -1.32 -8.48
N ARG A 44 -3.36 -1.30 -9.77
CA ARG A 44 -3.34 -2.46 -10.63
C ARG A 44 -2.22 -2.30 -11.64
N VAL A 45 -1.33 -3.29 -11.72
CA VAL A 45 -0.20 -3.30 -12.66
C VAL A 45 -0.34 -4.50 -13.58
N ALA A 46 -0.23 -4.29 -14.89
CA ALA A 46 -0.23 -5.39 -15.86
C ALA A 46 0.97 -6.32 -15.59
N ARG A 47 0.72 -7.62 -15.38
CA ARG A 47 1.75 -8.62 -15.04
C ARG A 47 2.85 -8.69 -16.11
N ALA A 48 2.48 -8.53 -17.38
CA ALA A 48 3.41 -8.52 -18.51
C ALA A 48 4.48 -7.43 -18.38
N ASN A 49 4.12 -6.30 -17.76
CA ASN A 49 4.99 -5.14 -17.60
C ASN A 49 5.61 -5.05 -16.19
N PHE A 50 5.32 -6.01 -15.32
CA PHE A 50 5.82 -5.99 -13.95
C PHE A 50 7.30 -6.42 -13.91
N ASN A 51 8.16 -5.50 -13.46
CA ASN A 51 9.55 -5.79 -13.16
C ASN A 51 9.78 -5.74 -11.65
N GLU A 52 9.72 -4.58 -11.04
CA GLU A 52 9.83 -4.43 -9.59
C GLU A 52 8.97 -3.24 -9.20
N LEU A 53 8.40 -3.29 -7.99
CA LEU A 53 7.69 -2.16 -7.44
C LEU A 53 8.30 -1.79 -6.09
N THR A 54 8.96 -0.65 -6.06
CA THR A 54 9.41 -0.01 -4.82
C THR A 54 8.34 0.96 -4.36
N ILE A 55 7.84 0.75 -3.13
CA ILE A 55 6.90 1.64 -2.45
C ILE A 55 7.66 2.28 -1.29
N SER A 56 7.87 3.58 -1.37
CA SER A 56 8.53 4.35 -0.33
C SER A 56 7.57 5.35 0.28
N ALA A 57 7.43 5.31 1.60
CA ALA A 57 6.75 6.33 2.36
C ALA A 57 7.77 7.35 2.87
N SER A 58 7.41 8.63 2.81
CA SER A 58 8.21 9.74 3.32
C SER A 58 7.33 10.68 4.13
N ALA A 59 7.92 11.35 5.11
CA ALA A 59 7.28 12.43 5.85
C ALA A 59 8.00 13.75 5.57
N PHE A 60 7.23 14.80 5.25
CA PHE A 60 7.72 16.17 5.17
C PHE A 60 6.74 17.11 5.87
N ASN A 61 7.21 17.88 6.86
CA ASN A 61 6.38 18.81 7.62
C ASN A 61 5.04 18.19 8.08
N ILE A 62 5.09 16.98 8.68
CA ILE A 62 3.93 16.23 9.23
C ILE A 62 3.00 15.60 8.16
N VAL A 63 3.15 15.95 6.88
CA VAL A 63 2.39 15.33 5.78
C VAL A 63 3.04 14.00 5.35
N LEU A 64 2.25 12.93 5.36
CA LEU A 64 2.64 11.61 4.88
C LEU A 64 2.42 11.51 3.37
N ASN A 65 3.39 10.95 2.64
CA ASN A 65 3.30 10.77 1.19
C ASN A 65 3.88 9.43 0.72
N PHE A 66 3.32 8.88 -0.36
CA PHE A 66 3.89 7.75 -1.09
C PHE A 66 4.64 8.22 -2.33
N SER A 67 5.82 7.63 -2.56
CA SER A 67 6.58 7.73 -3.80
C SER A 67 6.86 6.32 -4.34
N THR A 68 6.79 6.18 -5.66
CA THR A 68 6.99 4.91 -6.40
C THR A 68 8.20 4.95 -7.32
N SER A 69 8.99 6.03 -7.27
CA SER A 69 10.20 6.22 -8.06
C SER A 69 11.42 6.35 -7.15
N ASP A 70 12.56 5.83 -7.61
CA ASP A 70 13.86 5.94 -6.94
C ASP A 70 14.36 7.39 -6.76
N ASN A 71 13.74 8.36 -7.44
CA ASN A 71 14.00 9.78 -7.23
C ASN A 71 13.28 10.30 -5.97
N LEU A 72 13.70 9.83 -4.80
CA LEU A 72 13.52 10.55 -3.55
C LEU A 72 14.45 11.78 -3.57
N SER A 73 14.02 12.86 -4.21
CA SER A 73 14.68 14.15 -4.03
C SER A 73 14.45 14.61 -2.58
N SER A 74 15.51 14.54 -1.75
CA SER A 74 15.68 15.19 -0.43
C SER A 74 14.81 14.77 0.77
N LEU A 75 13.81 13.88 0.61
CA LEU A 75 12.96 13.45 1.73
C LEU A 75 13.50 12.18 2.38
N ALA A 76 13.62 12.16 3.72
CA ALA A 76 13.96 10.94 4.44
C ALA A 76 12.82 9.91 4.31
N SER A 77 13.12 8.72 3.76
CA SER A 77 12.17 7.61 3.74
C SER A 77 11.94 7.11 5.17
N ILE A 78 10.68 7.01 5.58
CA ILE A 78 10.29 6.48 6.90
C ILE A 78 9.95 4.99 6.84
N ALA A 79 9.59 4.49 5.66
CA ALA A 79 9.34 3.08 5.40
C ALA A 79 9.54 2.79 3.91
N LYS A 80 10.07 1.61 3.60
CA LYS A 80 10.27 1.12 2.24
C LYS A 80 9.87 -0.34 2.14
N VAL A 81 9.07 -0.67 1.12
CA VAL A 81 8.73 -2.05 0.75
C VAL A 81 9.09 -2.25 -0.70
N ILE A 82 9.70 -3.39 -1.00
CA ILE A 82 10.07 -3.78 -2.36
C ILE A 82 9.32 -5.05 -2.70
N LEU A 83 8.49 -5.00 -3.75
CA LEU A 83 7.84 -6.17 -4.30
C LEU A 83 8.70 -6.73 -5.44
N PRO A 84 9.34 -7.90 -5.26
CA PRO A 84 10.33 -8.40 -6.19
C PRO A 84 9.68 -8.93 -7.47
N LYS A 85 10.44 -8.91 -8.57
CA LYS A 85 10.03 -9.40 -9.90
C LYS A 85 9.41 -10.79 -9.92
N ASN A 86 9.84 -11.64 -8.99
CA ASN A 86 9.41 -13.02 -8.94
C ASN A 86 7.94 -13.18 -8.50
N ILE A 87 7.29 -12.13 -7.96
CA ILE A 87 5.86 -12.18 -7.59
C ILE A 87 4.95 -12.50 -8.79
N LYS A 88 5.38 -12.14 -10.01
CA LYS A 88 4.65 -12.46 -11.25
C LYS A 88 4.49 -13.97 -11.49
N HIS A 89 5.33 -14.80 -10.86
CA HIS A 89 5.25 -16.26 -10.95
C HIS A 89 4.30 -16.86 -9.91
N VAL A 90 3.88 -16.08 -8.91
CA VAL A 90 2.98 -16.53 -7.83
C VAL A 90 1.52 -16.37 -8.23
N THR A 91 1.20 -15.40 -9.10
CA THR A 91 -0.16 -15.14 -9.57
C THR A 91 -0.37 -15.54 -11.03
N LYS A 92 -1.52 -16.16 -11.31
CA LYS A 92 -1.95 -16.52 -12.66
C LYS A 92 -2.75 -15.42 -13.37
N SER A 93 -3.18 -14.39 -12.64
CA SER A 93 -3.92 -13.25 -13.19
C SER A 93 -3.09 -12.45 -14.20
N GLU A 94 -3.75 -11.86 -15.19
CA GLU A 94 -3.12 -10.90 -16.13
C GLU A 94 -2.62 -9.64 -15.44
N ASN A 95 -3.18 -9.34 -14.27
CA ASN A 95 -2.90 -8.17 -13.47
C ASN A 95 -2.38 -8.56 -12.08
N ILE A 96 -1.49 -7.73 -11.54
CA ILE A 96 -1.03 -7.77 -10.17
C ILE A 96 -1.67 -6.60 -9.44
N ASP A 97 -2.54 -6.93 -8.50
CA ASP A 97 -3.22 -5.99 -7.63
C ASP A 97 -2.36 -5.78 -6.38
N VAL A 98 -1.93 -4.54 -6.15
CA VAL A 98 -1.03 -4.19 -5.03
C VAL A 98 -1.70 -3.16 -4.16
N ALA A 99 -1.85 -3.47 -2.88
CA ALA A 99 -2.24 -2.54 -1.85
C ALA A 99 -1.13 -2.42 -0.81
N SER A 100 -0.86 -1.21 -0.34
CA SER A 100 0.12 -0.93 0.70
C SER A 100 -0.46 0.08 1.68
N THR A 101 -0.33 -0.22 2.97
CA THR A 101 -0.79 0.65 4.05
C THR A 101 0.34 0.87 5.04
N LEU A 102 0.53 2.11 5.45
CA LEU A 102 1.40 2.49 6.56
C LEU A 102 0.53 3.11 7.65
N TYR A 103 0.60 2.56 8.85
CA TYR A 103 -0.09 3.05 10.03
C TYR A 103 0.88 3.82 10.92
N LYS A 104 0.49 5.03 11.34
CA LYS A 104 1.17 5.74 12.42
C LYS A 104 0.82 5.04 13.73
N LYS A 105 1.82 4.63 14.48
CA LYS A 105 1.60 4.09 15.84
C LYS A 105 0.95 5.17 16.71
N ALA A 106 -0.12 4.83 17.41
CA ALA A 106 -0.68 5.71 18.43
C ALA A 106 0.35 5.89 19.57
N ASN A 107 0.53 7.13 20.02
CA ASN A 107 1.41 7.46 21.14
C ASN A 107 0.79 7.03 22.48
#